data_AF-A0A8T5FDB3-F1
#
_entry.id   AF-A0A8T5FDB3-F1
#
_cell.length_a   1.000
_cell.length_b   1.000
_cell.length_c   1.000
_cell.angle_alpha   90.00
_cell.angle_beta   90.00
_cell.angle_gamma   90.00
#
_symmetry.space_group_name_H-M   'P 1'
#
loop_
_entity.id
_entity.type
_entity.pdbx_description
1 polymer ?
#
loop_
_entity_poly.entity_id
_entity_poly.type
_entity_poly.pdbx_seq_one_letter_code
_entity_poly.pdbx_strand_id
1 'polypeptide(L)'
;VLANGNVCVKSRCAAEHKALTRSLERLGIEMKYSSNGYHKITFHSFRAYFFTHAVRMHGENYAHRMTGHSGYLMEYDRMTEDEKLEWYLKLEPELSVFDISKEKIENERLKKEQTSQYKEMKEEIKSLQFQLIKQDKKILENLYQNKKLVFGT
;
A
#
# COMPACT_ATOMS: atom_id res chain seq x y z
N VAL A 1 33.88 -7.72 -33.76
CA VAL A 1 32.44 -7.36 -33.91
C VAL A 1 31.99 -6.75 -32.59
N LEU A 2 32.15 -5.45 -32.42
CA LEU A 2 31.71 -4.72 -31.23
C LEU A 2 30.40 -4.01 -31.60
N ALA A 3 29.30 -4.43 -30.98
CA ALA A 3 28.00 -3.84 -31.20
C ALA A 3 27.96 -2.40 -30.67
N ASN A 4 27.56 -1.48 -31.55
CA ASN A 4 27.34 -0.06 -31.30
C ASN A 4 26.38 0.20 -30.13
N GLY A 5 26.91 0.46 -28.94
CA GLY A 5 26.14 0.80 -27.73
C GLY A 5 25.38 2.14 -27.79
N ASN A 6 25.61 2.94 -28.82
CA ASN A 6 24.97 4.25 -29.04
C ASN A 6 23.99 4.27 -30.22
N VAL A 7 23.36 3.12 -30.55
CA VAL A 7 22.12 3.11 -31.35
C VAL A 7 20.98 3.68 -30.48
N CYS A 8 21.04 5.01 -30.42
CA CYS A 8 20.03 6.03 -30.21
C CYS A 8 18.92 5.70 -29.20
N VAL A 9 19.17 5.97 -27.92
CA VAL A 9 18.11 6.07 -26.89
C VAL A 9 16.97 6.99 -27.35
N LYS A 10 17.28 8.05 -28.11
CA LYS A 10 16.30 8.99 -28.68
C LYS A 10 15.36 8.32 -29.70
N SER A 11 15.84 7.40 -30.54
CA SER A 11 14.97 6.73 -31.54
C SER A 11 14.01 5.74 -30.88
N ARG A 12 14.46 5.05 -29.82
CA ARG A 12 13.61 4.17 -29.00
C ARG A 12 12.53 4.95 -28.27
N CYS A 13 12.88 6.05 -27.62
CA CYS A 13 11.91 6.94 -26.96
C CYS A 13 10.83 7.42 -27.95
N ALA A 14 11.24 7.83 -29.16
CA ALA A 14 10.29 8.23 -30.20
C ALA A 14 9.37 7.08 -30.67
N ALA A 15 9.85 5.83 -30.66
CA ALA A 15 9.03 4.67 -31.00
C ALA A 15 7.96 4.40 -29.94
N GLU A 16 8.33 4.44 -28.65
CA GLU A 16 7.39 4.28 -27.53
C GLU A 16 6.30 5.35 -27.56
N HIS A 17 6.68 6.62 -27.75
CA HIS A 17 5.72 7.72 -27.85
C HIS A 17 4.71 7.50 -28.99
N LYS A 18 5.17 7.01 -30.15
CA LYS A 18 4.28 6.67 -31.28
C LYS A 18 3.36 5.48 -30.95
N ALA A 19 3.87 4.46 -30.26
CA ALA A 19 3.09 3.30 -29.84
C ALA A 19 1.96 3.70 -28.87
N LEU A 20 2.26 4.58 -27.92
CA LEU A 20 1.27 5.16 -27.01
C LEU A 20 0.22 5.95 -27.79
N THR A 21 0.63 6.86 -28.67
CA THR A 21 -0.29 7.64 -29.50
C THR A 21 -1.25 6.74 -30.29
N ARG A 22 -0.74 5.71 -30.98
CA ARG A 22 -1.59 4.77 -31.73
C ARG A 22 -2.59 4.03 -30.84
N SER A 23 -2.18 3.67 -29.64
CA SER A 23 -3.07 3.03 -28.66
C SER A 23 -4.18 3.99 -28.22
N LEU A 24 -3.86 5.27 -27.98
CA LEU A 24 -4.85 6.29 -27.62
C LEU A 24 -5.85 6.56 -28.75
N GLU A 25 -5.38 6.64 -30.00
CA GLU A 25 -6.22 6.79 -31.19
C GLU A 25 -7.17 5.59 -31.34
N ARG A 26 -6.65 4.36 -31.18
CA ARG A 26 -7.47 3.13 -31.23
C ARG A 26 -8.54 3.06 -30.13
N LEU A 27 -8.25 3.62 -28.96
CA LEU A 27 -9.19 3.69 -27.84
C LEU A 27 -10.16 4.88 -27.93
N GLY A 28 -9.95 5.81 -28.88
CA GLY A 28 -10.79 7.01 -29.05
C GLY A 28 -10.60 8.07 -27.96
N ILE A 29 -9.48 8.06 -27.23
CA ILE A 29 -9.17 8.98 -26.11
C ILE A 29 -8.09 9.99 -26.52
N GLU A 30 -8.08 10.36 -27.80
CA GLU A 30 -7.08 11.24 -28.40
C GLU A 30 -7.27 12.71 -28.02
N MET A 31 -6.96 13.05 -26.78
CA MET A 31 -7.00 14.43 -26.32
C MET A 31 -5.75 15.17 -26.78
N LYS A 32 -5.92 16.23 -27.59
CA LYS A 32 -4.83 17.12 -28.03
C LYS A 32 -5.03 18.55 -27.51
N TYR A 33 -3.94 19.30 -27.32
CA TYR A 33 -4.01 20.73 -27.02
C TYR A 33 -4.35 21.52 -28.29
N SER A 34 -5.24 22.51 -28.18
CA SER A 34 -5.63 23.36 -29.31
C SER A 34 -4.50 24.26 -29.82
N SER A 35 -3.54 24.59 -28.96
CA SER A 35 -2.46 25.53 -29.26
C SER A 35 -1.34 24.94 -30.12
N ASN A 36 -0.98 23.68 -29.90
CA ASN A 36 0.19 23.04 -30.51
C ASN A 36 -0.08 21.63 -31.06
N GLY A 37 -1.31 21.11 -30.91
CA GLY A 37 -1.70 19.79 -31.40
C GLY A 37 -1.06 18.62 -30.66
N TYR A 38 -0.28 18.84 -29.60
CA TYR A 38 0.33 17.76 -28.83
C TYR A 38 -0.72 16.99 -28.01
N HIS A 39 -0.51 15.68 -27.88
CA HIS A 39 -1.34 14.85 -27.02
C HIS A 39 -1.22 15.28 -25.56
N LYS A 40 -2.35 15.33 -24.86
CA LYS A 40 -2.39 15.61 -23.42
C LYS A 40 -1.89 14.42 -22.60
N ILE A 41 -2.21 13.20 -23.04
CA ILE A 41 -1.75 11.96 -22.42
C ILE A 41 -0.41 11.56 -23.05
N THR A 42 0.63 11.51 -22.23
CA THR A 42 2.01 11.15 -22.62
C THR A 42 2.67 10.35 -21.50
N PHE A 43 3.85 9.78 -21.73
CA PHE A 43 4.64 9.19 -20.64
C PHE A 43 4.96 10.20 -19.53
N HIS A 44 5.13 11.48 -19.88
CA HIS A 44 5.31 12.53 -18.90
C HIS A 44 4.05 12.73 -18.03
N SER A 45 2.84 12.61 -18.60
CA SER A 45 1.61 12.70 -17.81
C SER A 45 1.45 11.52 -16.85
N PHE A 46 1.83 10.30 -17.25
CA PHE A 46 1.84 9.16 -16.33
C PHE A 46 2.83 9.36 -15.17
N ARG A 47 4.02 9.87 -15.46
CA ARG A 47 5.01 10.21 -14.43
C ARG A 47 4.52 11.33 -13.50
N ALA A 48 3.85 12.35 -14.04
CA ALA A 48 3.26 13.43 -13.25
C ALA A 48 2.10 12.94 -12.37
N TYR A 49 1.27 12.03 -12.89
CA TYR A 49 0.21 11.37 -12.13
C TYR A 49 0.80 10.61 -10.93
N PHE A 50 1.76 9.72 -11.18
CA PHE A 50 2.47 8.99 -10.13
C PHE A 50 3.08 9.94 -9.10
N PHE A 51 3.82 10.95 -9.54
CA PHE A 51 4.48 11.91 -8.66
C PHE A 51 3.47 12.61 -7.75
N THR A 52 2.34 13.06 -8.31
CA THR A 52 1.29 13.76 -7.54
C THR A 52 0.72 12.88 -6.43
N HIS A 53 0.42 11.62 -6.71
CA HIS A 53 -0.08 10.69 -5.70
C HIS A 53 0.99 10.32 -4.67
N ALA A 54 2.23 10.11 -5.11
CA ALA A 54 3.35 9.83 -4.22
C ALA A 54 3.61 10.97 -3.22
N VAL A 55 3.58 12.23 -3.68
CA VAL A 55 3.73 13.42 -2.82
C VAL A 55 2.60 13.49 -1.80
N ARG A 56 1.35 13.26 -2.23
CA ARG A 56 0.17 13.32 -1.34
C ARG A 56 0.20 12.27 -0.23
N MET A 57 0.72 11.08 -0.52
CA MET A 57 0.73 9.95 0.42
C MET A 57 1.98 9.92 1.31
N HIS A 58 3.16 10.14 0.74
CA HIS A 58 4.45 9.89 1.39
C HIS A 58 5.39 11.10 1.40
N GLY A 59 4.95 12.23 0.84
CA GLY A 59 5.73 13.46 0.79
C GLY A 59 6.69 13.55 -0.40
N GLU A 60 7.33 14.70 -0.49
CA GLU A 60 8.10 15.11 -1.67
C GLU A 60 9.41 14.32 -1.85
N ASN A 61 10.08 13.95 -0.76
CA ASN A 61 11.34 13.20 -0.81
C ASN A 61 11.18 11.81 -1.46
N TYR A 62 10.12 11.08 -1.07
CA TYR A 62 9.79 9.79 -1.66
C TYR A 62 9.50 9.93 -3.17
N ALA A 63 8.67 10.91 -3.54
CA ALA A 63 8.28 11.11 -4.92
C ALA A 63 9.47 11.46 -5.82
N HIS A 64 10.38 12.33 -5.36
CA HIS A 64 11.62 12.65 -6.08
C HIS A 64 12.51 11.42 -6.24
N ARG A 65 12.66 10.63 -5.17
CA ARG A 65 13.49 9.42 -5.18
C ARG A 65 12.95 8.36 -6.15
N MET A 66 11.64 8.15 -6.18
CA MET A 66 11.00 7.19 -7.07
C MET A 66 11.01 7.63 -8.54
N THR A 67 11.01 8.94 -8.79
CA THR A 67 10.99 9.48 -10.15
C THR A 67 12.38 9.83 -10.68
N GLY A 68 13.44 9.68 -9.88
CA GLY A 68 14.80 10.02 -10.24
C GLY A 68 15.03 11.53 -10.39
N HIS A 69 14.20 12.35 -9.74
CA HIS A 69 14.41 13.78 -9.65
C HIS A 69 15.36 14.11 -8.50
N SER A 70 16.18 15.14 -8.68
CA SER A 70 16.94 15.73 -7.58
C SER A 70 15.99 16.57 -6.71
N GLY A 71 15.70 16.09 -5.50
CA GLY A 71 14.95 16.82 -4.48
C GLY A 71 15.86 17.51 -3.46
N TYR A 72 15.27 18.36 -2.62
CA TYR A 72 15.97 18.98 -1.49
C TYR A 72 16.38 17.92 -0.46
N LEU A 73 17.62 17.98 0.05
CA LEU A 73 18.13 17.11 1.12
C LEU A 73 18.01 15.59 0.90
N MET A 74 17.99 15.11 -0.35
CA MET A 74 17.92 13.67 -0.67
C MET A 74 19.06 12.84 -0.06
N GLU A 75 20.21 13.46 0.25
CA GLU A 75 21.36 12.81 0.87
C GLU A 75 21.10 12.35 2.31
N TYR A 76 20.15 13.00 2.99
CA TYR A 76 19.74 12.64 4.34
C TYR A 76 18.65 11.57 4.35
N ASP A 77 17.85 11.48 3.27
CA ASP A 77 16.82 10.46 3.10
C ASP A 77 17.45 9.14 2.61
N ARG A 78 17.97 8.37 3.56
CA ARG A 78 18.55 7.04 3.35
C ARG A 78 17.49 5.94 3.36
N MET A 79 16.40 6.14 2.63
CA MET A 79 15.36 5.12 2.49
C MET A 79 15.93 3.83 1.89
N THR A 80 15.69 2.72 2.57
CA THR A 80 16.07 1.38 2.14
C THR A 80 15.18 0.87 1.00
N GLU A 81 15.59 -0.20 0.30
CA GLU A 81 14.75 -0.79 -0.75
C GLU A 81 13.47 -1.43 -0.19
N ASP A 82 13.52 -1.97 1.03
CA ASP A 82 12.34 -2.56 1.68
C ASP A 82 11.30 -1.50 2.04
N GLU A 83 11.73 -0.35 2.59
CA GLU A 83 10.85 0.78 2.87
C GLU A 83 10.22 1.35 1.58
N LYS A 84 11.02 1.45 0.49
CA LYS A 84 10.50 1.86 -0.82
C LYS A 84 9.37 0.96 -1.29
N LEU A 85 9.57 -0.35 -1.16
CA LEU A 85 8.60 -1.36 -1.57
C LEU A 85 7.34 -1.27 -0.71
N GLU A 86 7.49 -1.15 0.61
CA GLU A 86 6.34 -1.03 1.51
C GLU A 86 5.50 0.21 1.18
N TRP A 87 6.14 1.35 0.90
CA TRP A 87 5.44 2.58 0.55
C TRP A 87 4.81 2.49 -0.84
N TYR A 88 5.48 1.83 -1.79
CA TYR A 88 4.89 1.59 -3.10
C TYR A 88 3.63 0.75 -3.02
N LEU A 89 3.62 -0.31 -2.19
CA LEU A 89 2.44 -1.17 -1.97
C LEU A 89 1.29 -0.38 -1.32
N LYS A 90 1.58 0.60 -0.47
CA LYS A 90 0.57 1.49 0.10
C LYS A 90 0.02 2.50 -0.93
N LEU A 91 0.86 2.92 -1.89
CA LEU A 91 0.50 3.85 -2.95
C LEU A 91 -0.25 3.20 -4.12
N GLU A 92 0.01 1.92 -4.39
CA GLU A 92 -0.55 1.16 -5.52
C GLU A 92 -2.08 1.29 -5.69
N PRO A 93 -2.91 1.22 -4.61
CA PRO A 93 -4.37 1.35 -4.75
C PRO A 93 -4.78 2.71 -5.36
N GLU A 94 -4.11 3.78 -4.97
CA GLU A 94 -4.38 5.14 -5.47
C GLU A 94 -3.97 5.31 -6.93
N LEU A 95 -2.97 4.55 -7.38
CA LEU A 95 -2.52 4.56 -8.78
C LEU A 95 -3.44 3.76 -9.70
N SER A 96 -4.22 2.82 -9.17
CA SER A 96 -5.10 1.99 -9.97
C SER A 96 -6.29 2.79 -10.52
N VAL A 97 -6.57 2.58 -11.81
CA VAL A 97 -7.69 3.21 -12.51
C VAL A 97 -8.99 2.42 -12.29
N PHE A 98 -8.90 1.12 -11.95
CA PHE A 98 -10.07 0.27 -11.79
C PHE A 98 -10.49 0.15 -10.33
N ASP A 99 -11.76 0.44 -10.04
CA ASP A 99 -12.31 0.39 -8.69
C ASP A 99 -12.28 -1.03 -8.10
N ILE A 100 -12.48 -2.05 -8.94
CA ILE A 100 -12.39 -3.46 -8.53
C ILE A 100 -11.02 -3.78 -7.93
N SER A 101 -9.95 -3.21 -8.47
CA SER A 101 -8.60 -3.41 -7.95
C SER A 101 -8.43 -2.73 -6.60
N LYS A 102 -8.98 -1.53 -6.42
CA LYS A 102 -8.96 -0.82 -5.13
C LYS A 102 -9.72 -1.58 -4.05
N GLU A 103 -10.94 -2.01 -4.37
CA GLU A 103 -11.80 -2.76 -3.46
C GLU A 103 -11.19 -4.11 -3.07
N LYS A 104 -10.52 -4.78 -4.00
CA LYS A 104 -9.86 -6.07 -3.73
C LYS A 104 -8.65 -5.88 -2.80
N ILE A 105 -7.80 -4.89 -3.07
CA ILE A 105 -6.63 -4.61 -2.23
C ILE A 105 -7.07 -4.19 -0.82
N GLU A 106 -8.07 -3.32 -0.72
CA GLU A 106 -8.62 -2.89 0.57
C GLU A 106 -9.28 -4.05 1.33
N ASN A 107 -10.02 -4.93 0.64
CA ASN A 107 -10.57 -6.14 1.26
C ASN A 107 -9.48 -7.05 1.83
N GLU A 108 -8.37 -7.24 1.09
CA GLU A 108 -7.25 -8.05 1.58
C GLU A 108 -6.58 -7.43 2.80
N ARG A 109 -6.43 -6.09 2.82
CA ARG A 109 -5.91 -5.34 3.97
C ARG A 109 -6.81 -5.51 5.19
N LEU A 110 -8.12 -5.27 5.04
CA LEU A 110 -9.12 -5.41 6.10
C LEU A 110 -9.18 -6.84 6.65
N LYS A 111 -9.09 -7.86 5.79
CA LYS A 111 -9.06 -9.27 6.24
C LYS A 111 -7.83 -9.59 7.11
N LYS A 112 -6.65 -9.08 6.74
CA LYS A 112 -5.43 -9.27 7.54
C LYS A 112 -5.57 -8.60 8.90
N GLU A 113 -6.06 -7.36 8.93
CA GLU A 113 -6.28 -6.59 10.15
C GLU A 113 -7.30 -7.28 11.07
N GLN A 114 -8.44 -7.70 10.51
CA GLN A 114 -9.47 -8.45 11.22
C GLN A 114 -8.91 -9.76 11.81
N THR A 115 -8.06 -10.47 11.06
CA THR A 115 -7.44 -11.72 11.55
C THR A 115 -6.52 -11.47 12.74
N SER A 116 -5.74 -10.38 12.72
CA SER A 116 -4.88 -9.99 13.85
C SER A 116 -5.69 -9.64 15.09
N GLN A 117 -6.68 -8.76 14.93
CA GLN A 117 -7.56 -8.34 16.03
C GLN A 117 -8.32 -9.53 16.63
N TYR A 118 -8.81 -10.46 15.79
CA TYR A 118 -9.50 -11.66 16.28
C TYR A 118 -8.57 -12.57 17.09
N LYS A 119 -7.29 -12.64 16.73
CA LYS A 119 -6.29 -13.39 17.48
C LYS A 119 -6.03 -12.75 18.85
N GLU A 120 -5.83 -11.45 18.90
CA GLU A 120 -5.63 -10.68 20.13
C GLU A 120 -6.85 -10.80 21.06
N MET A 121 -8.05 -10.56 20.53
CA MET A 121 -9.32 -10.72 21.27
C MET A 121 -9.47 -12.14 21.85
N LYS A 122 -9.09 -13.17 21.08
CA LYS A 122 -9.17 -14.57 21.54
C LYS A 122 -8.18 -14.86 22.67
N GLU A 123 -7.01 -14.24 22.65
CA GLU A 123 -6.03 -14.34 23.73
C GLU A 123 -6.52 -13.62 24.99
N GLU A 124 -7.13 -12.44 24.83
CA GLU A 124 -7.71 -11.67 25.93
C GLU A 124 -8.88 -12.42 26.61
N ILE A 125 -9.81 -12.98 25.83
CA ILE A 125 -10.91 -13.82 26.32
C ILE A 125 -10.37 -15.01 27.13
N LYS A 126 -9.31 -15.69 26.66
CA LYS A 126 -8.70 -16.79 27.41
C LYS A 126 -8.13 -16.31 28.74
N SER A 127 -7.49 -15.14 28.77
CA SER A 127 -6.94 -14.59 30.01
C SER A 127 -8.04 -14.27 31.03
N LEU A 128 -9.16 -13.70 30.57
CA LEU A 128 -10.32 -13.37 31.40
C LEU A 128 -10.98 -14.63 31.96
N GLN A 129 -11.14 -15.67 31.14
CA GLN A 129 -11.64 -16.98 31.60
C GLN A 129 -10.74 -17.56 32.69
N PHE A 130 -9.42 -17.48 32.53
CA PHE A 130 -8.48 -17.95 33.55
C PHE A 130 -8.60 -17.16 34.86
N GLN A 131 -8.77 -15.83 34.77
CA GLN A 131 -8.98 -14.98 35.95
C GLN A 131 -10.30 -15.32 36.67
N LEU A 132 -11.39 -15.53 35.93
CA LEU A 132 -12.68 -15.95 36.48
C LEU A 132 -12.57 -17.28 37.22
N ILE A 133 -11.95 -18.30 36.61
CA ILE A 133 -11.72 -19.61 37.26
C ILE A 133 -10.95 -19.45 38.57
N LYS A 134 -9.94 -18.58 38.60
CA LYS A 134 -9.14 -18.30 39.80
C LYS A 134 -9.97 -17.61 40.88
N GLN A 135 -10.86 -16.69 40.51
CA GLN A 135 -11.78 -16.03 41.43
C GLN A 135 -12.81 -17.02 41.99
N ASP A 136 -13.44 -17.83 41.13
CA ASP A 136 -14.42 -18.85 41.52
C ASP A 136 -13.80 -19.85 42.50
N LYS A 137 -12.58 -20.32 42.22
CA LYS A 137 -11.84 -21.20 43.13
C LYS A 137 -11.59 -20.56 44.50
N LYS A 138 -11.21 -19.27 44.53
CA LYS A 138 -11.00 -18.52 45.78
C LYS A 138 -12.30 -18.33 46.56
N ILE A 139 -13.43 -18.12 45.88
CA ILE A 139 -14.75 -18.03 46.50
C ILE A 139 -15.13 -19.37 47.13
N LEU A 140 -14.98 -20.48 46.40
CA LEU A 140 -15.25 -21.83 46.89
C LEU A 140 -14.42 -22.18 48.13
N GLU A 141 -13.12 -21.89 48.13
CA GLU A 141 -12.24 -22.09 49.29
C GLU A 141 -12.73 -21.29 50.50
N ASN A 142 -13.09 -20.01 50.33
CA ASN A 142 -13.63 -19.20 51.43
C ASN A 142 -14.98 -19.73 51.96
N LEU A 143 -15.87 -20.20 51.08
CA LEU A 143 -17.16 -20.76 51.50
C LEU A 143 -16.99 -22.08 52.28
N TYR A 144 -16.02 -22.91 51.88
CA TYR A 144 -15.67 -24.15 52.58
C TYR A 144 -15.11 -23.87 53.99
N GLN A 145 -14.15 -22.95 54.10
CA GLN A 145 -13.55 -22.57 55.39
C GLN A 145 -14.56 -21.98 56.37
N ASN A 146 -15.57 -21.25 55.86
CA ASN A 146 -16.63 -20.68 56.68
C ASN A 146 -17.76 -21.68 57.02
N LYS A 147 -17.60 -22.99 56.74
CA LYS A 147 -18.61 -24.06 56.93
C LYS A 147 -20.00 -23.76 56.34
N LYS A 148 -20.09 -22.85 55.35
CA LYS A 148 -21.35 -22.50 54.67
C LYS A 148 -21.72 -23.45 53.53
N LEU A 149 -20.80 -24.32 53.14
CA LEU A 149 -21.03 -25.42 52.21
C LEU A 149 -20.85 -26.74 52.95
N VAL A 150 -21.92 -27.53 53.06
CA VAL A 150 -21.90 -28.92 53.52
C VAL A 150 -22.34 -29.76 52.33
N PHE A 151 -21.46 -30.63 51.83
CA PHE A 151 -21.88 -31.63 50.85
C PHE A 151 -22.75 -32.65 51.59
N GLY A 152 -24.03 -32.71 51.22
CA GLY A 152 -24.91 -33.80 51.64
C GLY A 152 -24.40 -35.10 51.03
N THR A 153 -24.05 -36.05 51.91
CA THR A 153 -23.86 -37.47 51.58
C THR A 153 -25.17 -38.11 51.13
#